data_AF-A0A090Q425-F1
#
_entry.id   AF-A0A090Q425-F1
#
_cell.length_a   1.000
_cell.length_b   1.000
_cell.length_c   1.000
_cell.angle_alpha   90.00
_cell.angle_beta   90.00
_cell.angle_gamma   90.00
#
_symmetry.space_group_name_H-M   'P 1'
#
loop_
_entity.id
_entity.type
_entity.pdbx_description
1 polymer ?
#
loop_
_entity_poly.entity_id
_entity_poly.type
_entity_poly.pdbx_seq_one_letter_code
_entity_poly.pdbx_strand_id
1 'polypeptide(L)' 'MKKFIRYSGNKETEVQLLIHFVYALRENVPKVFNSKVIRDLVARQITLIKVRISTLHEDLQFDYEQELNMIEL' A
#
# COMPACT_ATOMS: atom_id res chain seq x y z
N MET A 1 -10.56 -27.38 -3.78
CA MET A 1 -9.92 -26.73 -4.94
C MET A 1 -10.65 -25.49 -5.50
N LYS A 2 -11.97 -25.46 -5.74
CA LYS A 2 -12.65 -24.25 -6.29
C LYS A 2 -12.79 -23.03 -5.34
N LYS A 3 -12.52 -23.17 -4.03
CA LYS A 3 -12.73 -22.11 -3.01
C LYS A 3 -11.52 -21.20 -2.76
N PHE A 4 -10.30 -21.60 -3.11
CA PHE A 4 -9.08 -20.84 -2.80
C PHE A 4 -8.45 -20.17 -4.04
N ILE A 5 -8.75 -20.69 -5.24
CA ILE A 5 -8.15 -20.22 -6.50
C ILE A 5 -8.91 -19.01 -7.06
N ARG A 6 -10.10 -18.69 -6.52
CA ARG A 6 -10.84 -17.47 -6.87
C ARG A 6 -10.29 -16.20 -6.19
N TYR A 7 -9.38 -16.35 -5.21
CA TYR A 7 -8.84 -15.25 -4.39
C TYR A 7 -7.46 -14.74 -4.84
N SER A 8 -6.80 -15.37 -5.83
CA SER A 8 -5.48 -14.93 -6.31
C SER A 8 -5.53 -13.90 -7.46
N GLY A 9 -6.73 -13.44 -7.83
CA GLY A 9 -6.96 -12.30 -8.72
C GLY A 9 -7.32 -11.01 -7.97
N ASN A 10 -7.09 -10.97 -6.66
CA ASN A 10 -7.56 -9.91 -5.78
C ASN A 10 -6.55 -8.76 -5.74
N LYS A 11 -6.96 -7.65 -6.35
CA LYS A 11 -6.34 -6.33 -6.22
C LYS A 11 -6.01 -5.96 -4.76
N GLU A 12 -6.73 -6.55 -3.81
CA GLU A 12 -6.51 -6.44 -2.36
C GLU A 12 -5.09 -6.85 -1.95
N THR A 13 -4.61 -8.02 -2.36
CA THR A 13 -3.30 -8.52 -1.95
C THR A 13 -2.18 -7.64 -2.50
N GLU A 14 -2.37 -7.07 -3.69
CA GLU A 14 -1.41 -6.16 -4.29
C GLU A 14 -1.34 -4.82 -3.52
N VAL A 15 -2.49 -4.26 -3.12
CA VAL A 15 -2.55 -3.08 -2.25
C VAL A 15 -1.89 -3.36 -0.90
N GLN A 16 -2.21 -4.49 -0.28
CA GLN A 16 -1.69 -4.87 1.02
C GLN A 16 -0.16 -5.05 1.00
N LEU A 17 0.38 -5.67 -0.05
CA LEU A 17 1.83 -5.78 -0.28
C LEU A 17 2.51 -4.41 -0.45
N LEU A 18 1.89 -3.50 -1.20
CA LEU A 18 2.44 -2.16 -1.42
C LEU A 18 2.45 -1.34 -0.11
N ILE A 19 1.39 -1.42 0.70
CA ILE A 19 1.32 -0.78 2.02
C ILE A 19 2.42 -1.34 2.93
N HIS A 20 2.53 -2.66 3.03
CA HIS A 20 3.58 -3.32 3.82
C HIS A 20 4.98 -2.95 3.34
N PHE A 21 5.18 -2.80 2.03
CA PHE A 21 6.46 -2.43 1.46
C PHE A 21 6.89 -1.01 1.87
N VAL A 22 5.97 -0.04 1.81
CA VAL A 22 6.24 1.35 2.24
C VAL A 22 6.52 1.39 3.75
N TYR A 23 5.75 0.64 4.55
CA TYR A 23 5.95 0.51 5.99
C TYR A 23 7.32 -0.08 6.33
N ALA A 24 7.66 -1.21 5.72
CA ALA A 24 8.96 -1.87 5.90
C ALA A 24 10.12 -0.98 5.46
N LEU A 25 9.95 -0.17 4.40
CA LEU A 25 10.95 0.83 4.00
C LEU A 25 11.17 1.86 5.12
N ARG A 26 10.09 2.39 5.71
CA ARG A 26 10.14 3.40 6.79
C ARG A 26 10.84 2.87 8.03
N GLU A 27 10.54 1.64 8.44
CA GLU A 27 11.16 1.00 9.60
C GLU A 27 12.63 0.61 9.37
N ASN A 28 12.92 -0.08 8.27
CA ASN A 28 14.24 -0.68 8.05
C ASN A 28 15.26 0.32 7.51
N VAL A 29 14.80 1.39 6.86
CA VAL A 29 15.69 2.31 6.17
C VAL A 29 15.37 3.79 6.43
N PRO A 30 15.30 4.23 7.71
CA PRO A 30 15.03 5.64 8.03
C PRO A 30 16.09 6.59 7.42
N LYS A 31 17.32 6.11 7.23
CA LYS A 31 18.43 6.91 6.65
C LYS A 31 18.24 7.25 5.17
N VAL A 32 17.51 6.46 4.38
CA VAL A 32 17.32 6.76 2.94
C VAL A 32 16.16 7.72 2.68
N PHE A 33 15.24 7.91 3.63
CA PHE A 33 14.20 8.95 3.54
C PHE A 33 14.77 10.38 3.55
N ASN A 34 16.03 10.54 3.92
CA ASN A 34 16.72 11.83 3.88
C ASN A 34 17.01 12.28 2.43
N SER A 35 16.98 11.36 1.46
CA SER A 35 17.14 11.70 0.05
C SER A 35 15.80 12.10 -0.56
N LYS A 36 15.78 13.29 -1.18
CA LYS A 36 14.62 13.80 -1.91
C LYS A 36 14.08 12.80 -2.94
N VAL A 37 14.98 12.05 -3.60
CA VAL A 37 14.62 11.05 -4.61
C VAL A 37 13.80 9.91 -4.02
N ILE A 38 14.17 9.41 -2.83
CA ILE A 38 13.44 8.33 -2.15
C ILE A 38 12.11 8.85 -1.64
N ARG A 39 12.07 10.06 -1.08
CA ARG A 39 10.84 10.69 -0.63
C ARG A 39 9.84 10.87 -1.79
N ASP A 40 10.31 11.33 -2.94
CA ASP A 40 9.50 11.47 -4.15
C ASP A 40 9.09 10.11 -4.74
N LEU A 41 9.89 9.06 -4.54
CA LEU A 41 9.54 7.69 -4.92
C LEU A 41 8.45 7.12 -4.02
N VAL A 42 8.58 7.26 -2.70
CA VAL A 42 7.58 6.81 -1.72
C VAL A 42 6.27 7.57 -1.91
N ALA A 43 6.32 8.89 -2.12
CA ALA A 43 5.12 9.68 -2.40
C ALA A 43 4.38 9.19 -3.65
N ARG A 44 5.10 8.84 -4.74
CA ARG A 44 4.49 8.25 -5.94
C ARG A 44 3.90 6.86 -5.67
N GLN A 45 4.56 6.03 -4.86
CA GLN A 45 4.02 4.72 -4.47
C GLN A 45 2.73 4.86 -3.65
N ILE A 46 2.68 5.81 -2.70
CA ILE A 46 1.47 6.14 -1.93
C ILE A 46 0.33 6.57 -2.86
N THR A 47 0.61 7.42 -3.86
CA THR A 47 -0.41 7.82 -4.86
C THR A 47 -0.91 6.62 -5.66
N LEU A 48 -0.02 5.72 -6.08
CA LEU A 48 -0.37 4.48 -6.77
C LEU A 48 -1.25 3.56 -5.91
N ILE A 49 -0.92 3.44 -4.63
CA ILE A 49 -1.71 2.70 -3.63
C ILE A 49 -3.10 3.32 -3.52
N LYS A 50 -3.22 4.65 -3.35
CA LYS A 50 -4.51 5.35 -3.28
C LYS A 50 -5.38 5.09 -4.52
N VAL A 51 -4.80 5.20 -5.71
CA VAL A 51 -5.51 4.91 -6.98
C VAL A 51 -5.95 3.44 -7.03
N ARG A 52 -5.10 2.50 -6.60
CA ARG A 52 -5.42 1.07 -6.56
C ARG A 52 -6.52 0.76 -5.55
N ILE A 53 -6.47 1.39 -4.37
CA ILE A 53 -7.51 1.35 -3.35
C ILE A 53 -8.84 1.80 -3.96
N SER A 54 -8.88 2.93 -4.67
CA SER A 54 -10.11 3.40 -5.35
C SER A 54 -10.68 2.44 -6.41
N THR A 55 -9.93 1.41 -6.82
CA THR A 55 -10.42 0.35 -7.72
C THR A 55 -10.90 -0.92 -7.00
N LEU A 56 -10.83 -0.94 -5.67
CA LEU A 56 -11.39 -1.95 -4.77
C LEU A 56 -12.84 -1.65 -4.43
N HIS A 57 -13.50 -2.57 -3.72
CA HIS A 57 -14.82 -2.33 -3.15
C HIS A 57 -14.80 -1.25 -2.08
N GLU A 58 -15.91 -0.55 -1.90
CA GLU A 58 -16.06 0.59 -0.99
C GLU A 58 -15.73 0.25 0.47
N ASP A 59 -16.12 -0.95 0.95
CA ASP A 59 -15.73 -1.44 2.29
C ASP A 59 -14.20 -1.53 2.45
N LEU A 60 -13.54 -2.11 1.44
CA LEU A 60 -12.08 -2.28 1.43
C LEU A 60 -11.36 -0.95 1.24
N GLN A 61 -11.96 0.00 0.52
CA GLN A 61 -11.40 1.33 0.37
C GLN A 61 -11.21 1.99 1.73
N PHE A 62 -12.25 1.94 2.56
CA PHE A 62 -12.20 2.49 3.90
C PHE A 62 -11.15 1.79 4.78
N ASP A 63 -11.11 0.45 4.76
CA ASP A 63 -10.12 -0.33 5.53
C ASP A 63 -8.67 0.04 5.16
N TYR A 64 -8.34 0.05 3.87
CA TYR A 64 -6.97 0.35 3.42
C TYR A 64 -6.60 1.83 3.53
N GLU A 65 -7.55 2.76 3.39
CA GLU A 65 -7.30 4.18 3.67
C GLU A 65 -7.01 4.43 5.15
N GLN A 66 -7.71 3.75 6.06
CA GLN A 66 -7.43 3.80 7.50
C GLN A 66 -6.01 3.30 7.80
N GLU A 67 -5.64 2.15 7.24
CA GLU A 67 -4.32 1.53 7.42
C GLU A 67 -3.19 2.42 6.88
N LEU A 68 -3.38 3.00 5.69
CA LEU A 68 -2.42 3.93 5.08
C LEU A 68 -2.26 5.22 5.90
N ASN A 69 -3.35 5.75 6.46
CA ASN A 69 -3.31 6.96 7.29
C ASN A 69 -2.57 6.72 8.61
N MET A 70 -2.67 5.52 9.19
CA MET A 70 -1.84 5.15 10.34
C MET A 70 -0.33 5.16 10.03
N ILE A 71 0.05 4.89 8.77
CA ILE A 71 1.45 4.86 8.33
C ILE A 71 1.94 6.24 7.89
N GLU A 72 1.06 7.16 7.50
CA GLU A 72 1.43 8.54 7.09
C GLU A 72 1.73 9.46 8.31
N LEU A 73 1.23 9.11 9.51
CA LEU A 73 1.48 9.78 10.81
C LEU A 73 2.84 9.43 11.44
#